data_AF-A0AAD6VDZ6-F1
#
_entry.id   AF-A0AAD6VDZ6-F1
#
_cell.length_a   1.000
_cell.length_b   1.000
_cell.length_c   1.000
_cell.angle_alpha   90.00
_cell.angle_beta   90.00
_cell.angle_gamma   90.00
#
_symmetry.space_group_name_H-M   'P 1'
#
loop_
_entity.id
_entity.type
_entity.pdbx_description
1 polymer ?
#
loop_
_entity_poly.entity_id
_entity_poly.type
_entity_poly.pdbx_seq_one_letter_code
_entity_poly.pdbx_strand_id
1 'polypeptide(L)'
;MPLPVDSEVVRAYGEPATFPGLPSLTITSPRLPWAMTAHASASRACVTVGDVVRTIHGALGICVTEGEVEEWMADRARARDGPGSFVVDVFKTRRTGEKRKRAYQRGMTRLALLEGRTKFLGLSESAMGCDVCLVEFI
;
A
#
# COMPACT_ATOMS: atom_id res chain seq x y z
N MET A 1 -25.19 -7.95 23.62
CA MET A 1 -24.04 -8.83 23.91
C MET A 1 -22.97 -8.54 22.88
N PRO A 2 -21.95 -7.71 23.15
CA PRO A 2 -20.83 -7.54 22.23
C PRO A 2 -19.88 -8.74 22.38
N LEU A 3 -19.38 -9.25 21.25
CA LEU A 3 -18.42 -10.36 21.19
C LEU A 3 -17.04 -9.91 21.73
N PRO A 4 -16.22 -10.83 22.27
CA PRO A 4 -14.87 -10.53 22.71
C PRO A 4 -13.94 -10.45 21.49
N VAL A 5 -13.91 -9.30 20.81
CA VAL A 5 -13.11 -9.13 19.57
C VAL A 5 -11.73 -8.50 19.80
N ASP A 6 -11.42 -8.09 21.04
CA ASP A 6 -10.33 -7.12 21.23
C ASP A 6 -9.03 -7.70 21.82
N SER A 7 -9.02 -8.82 22.53
CA SER A 7 -7.79 -9.28 23.23
C SER A 7 -6.80 -10.02 22.33
N GLU A 8 -7.28 -10.85 21.39
CA GLU A 8 -6.40 -11.62 20.51
C GLU A 8 -5.85 -10.77 19.37
N VAL A 9 -6.66 -9.86 18.83
CA VAL A 9 -6.23 -8.91 17.80
C VAL A 9 -5.15 -7.98 18.37
N VAL A 10 -5.33 -7.46 19.59
CA VAL A 10 -4.30 -6.62 20.23
C VAL A 10 -2.99 -7.38 20.47
N ARG A 11 -3.05 -8.68 20.79
CA ARG A 11 -1.83 -9.52 20.90
C ARG A 11 -1.15 -9.70 19.55
N ALA A 12 -1.89 -10.05 18.50
CA ALA A 12 -1.34 -10.30 17.17
C ALA A 12 -0.58 -9.08 16.60
N TYR A 13 -1.04 -7.85 16.86
CA TYR A 13 -0.34 -6.62 16.44
C TYR A 13 1.02 -6.42 17.13
N GLY A 14 1.25 -7.06 18.28
CA GLY A 14 2.50 -7.03 19.02
C GLY A 14 3.53 -8.06 18.55
N GLU A 15 3.12 -9.03 17.74
CA GLU A 15 3.99 -10.13 17.31
C GLU A 15 4.98 -9.68 16.22
N PRO A 16 6.18 -10.29 16.14
CA PRO A 16 7.11 -10.06 15.04
C PRO A 16 6.46 -10.33 13.69
N ALA A 17 6.69 -9.45 12.71
CA ALA A 17 6.13 -9.61 11.36
C ALA A 17 6.80 -10.75 10.56
N THR A 18 8.03 -11.12 10.94
CA THR A 18 8.84 -12.15 10.28
C THR A 18 9.52 -13.01 11.33
N PHE A 19 9.94 -14.23 10.93
CA PHE A 19 10.81 -15.08 11.72
C PHE A 19 12.03 -15.49 10.89
N PRO A 20 13.26 -15.06 11.26
CA PRO A 20 13.60 -14.22 12.40
C PRO A 20 13.04 -12.78 12.26
N GLY A 21 12.84 -12.11 13.39
CA GLY A 21 12.36 -10.72 13.41
C GLY A 21 13.41 -9.76 12.87
N LEU A 22 13.00 -8.85 11.98
CA LEU A 22 13.88 -7.90 11.30
C LEU A 22 13.71 -6.47 11.83
N PRO A 23 14.78 -5.64 11.89
CA PRO A 23 14.67 -4.25 12.35
C PRO A 23 14.02 -3.31 11.32
N SER A 24 14.03 -3.70 10.05
CA SER A 24 13.44 -2.98 8.92
C SER A 24 12.88 -3.99 7.93
N LEU A 25 11.75 -3.67 7.31
CA LEU A 25 11.08 -4.52 6.33
C LEU A 25 10.59 -3.68 5.16
N THR A 26 10.99 -4.04 3.96
CA THR A 26 10.54 -3.41 2.72
C THR A 26 9.36 -4.20 2.16
N ILE A 27 8.22 -3.55 2.01
CA ILE A 27 6.99 -4.13 1.51
C ILE A 27 6.75 -3.61 0.10
N THR A 28 6.67 -4.51 -0.88
CA THR A 28 6.38 -4.18 -2.28
C THR A 28 5.06 -4.78 -2.71
N SER A 29 4.41 -4.18 -3.70
CA SER A 29 3.20 -4.74 -4.29
C SER A 29 3.31 -4.69 -5.81
N PRO A 30 2.97 -5.77 -6.53
CA PRO A 30 2.93 -5.74 -8.00
C PRO A 30 1.95 -4.70 -8.58
N ARG A 31 1.05 -4.16 -7.75
CA ARG A 31 0.04 -3.19 -8.16
C ARG A 31 0.41 -1.74 -7.86
N LEU A 32 1.52 -1.51 -7.16
CA LEU A 32 1.99 -0.18 -6.75
C LEU A 32 3.46 -0.01 -7.17
N PRO A 33 3.84 1.11 -7.81
CA PRO A 33 5.19 1.30 -8.32
C PRO A 33 6.22 1.64 -7.23
N TRP A 34 5.78 2.03 -6.03
CA TRP A 34 6.68 2.35 -4.92
C TRP A 34 6.72 1.23 -3.87
N ALA A 35 7.88 1.09 -3.24
CA ALA A 35 8.05 0.28 -2.04
C ALA A 35 7.63 1.05 -0.78
N MET A 36 7.24 0.33 0.25
CA MET A 36 6.88 0.88 1.56
C MET A 36 7.82 0.27 2.61
N THR A 37 8.57 1.09 3.32
CA THR A 37 9.52 0.59 4.33
C THR A 37 8.94 0.74 5.73
N ALA A 38 8.75 -0.38 6.41
CA ALA A 38 8.37 -0.44 7.81
C ALA A 38 9.63 -0.52 8.67
N HIS A 39 9.71 0.32 9.70
CA HIS A 39 10.78 0.26 10.69
C HIS A 39 10.23 -0.19 12.03
N ALA A 40 11.06 -0.90 12.80
CA ALA A 40 10.73 -1.23 14.17
C ALA A 40 10.41 0.04 14.96
N SER A 41 9.31 0.02 15.72
CA SER A 41 9.00 1.10 16.67
C SER A 41 10.16 1.27 17.66
N ALA A 42 10.46 2.50 18.09
CA ALA A 42 11.66 2.85 18.88
C ALA A 42 11.87 2.01 20.17
N SER A 43 10.82 1.40 20.71
CA SER A 43 10.84 0.53 21.89
C SER A 43 10.99 -0.96 21.58
N ARG A 44 11.13 -1.35 20.31
CA ARG A 44 11.13 -2.75 19.85
C ARG A 44 12.39 -3.06 19.02
N ALA A 45 12.87 -4.30 19.15
CA ALA A 45 14.04 -4.78 18.40
C ALA A 45 13.72 -5.22 16.96
N CYS A 46 12.44 -5.43 16.64
CA CYS A 46 12.00 -5.87 15.32
C CYS A 46 10.66 -5.23 14.92
N VAL A 47 10.42 -5.25 13.61
CA VAL A 47 9.16 -4.86 12.97
C VAL A 47 8.08 -5.83 13.39
N THR A 48 6.97 -5.28 13.86
CA THR A 48 5.80 -6.05 14.27
C THR A 48 4.68 -6.01 13.24
N VAL A 49 3.72 -6.92 13.36
CA VAL A 49 2.52 -6.93 12.51
C VAL A 49 1.82 -5.56 12.55
N GLY A 50 1.76 -4.93 13.72
CA GLY A 50 1.19 -3.59 13.85
C GLY A 50 1.98 -2.50 13.13
N ASP A 51 3.31 -2.60 13.07
CA ASP A 51 4.15 -1.66 12.32
C ASP A 51 3.94 -1.83 10.80
N VAL A 52 3.80 -3.07 10.33
CA VAL A 52 3.48 -3.38 8.93
C VAL A 52 2.12 -2.78 8.54
N VAL A 53 1.06 -3.08 9.30
CA VAL A 53 -0.30 -2.60 9.02
C VAL A 53 -0.34 -1.07 9.04
N ARG A 54 0.32 -0.44 10.02
CA ARG A 54 0.41 1.03 10.11
C ARG A 54 1.15 1.63 8.92
N THR A 55 2.25 1.01 8.51
CA THR A 55 3.05 1.45 7.35
C THR A 55 2.22 1.36 6.07
N ILE A 56 1.55 0.23 5.81
CA ILE A 56 0.69 0.05 4.64
C ILE A 56 -0.45 1.07 4.66
N HIS A 57 -1.18 1.19 5.77
CA HIS A 57 -2.29 2.13 5.89
C HIS A 57 -1.83 3.58 5.68
N GLY A 58 -0.73 3.99 6.30
CA GLY A 58 -0.15 5.32 6.15
C GLY A 58 0.29 5.59 4.71
N ALA A 59 0.97 4.64 4.08
CA ALA A 59 1.44 4.77 2.70
C ALA A 59 0.28 4.85 1.70
N LEU A 60 -0.80 4.09 1.89
CA LEU A 60 -1.98 4.13 1.03
C LEU A 60 -2.83 5.39 1.21
N GLY A 61 -2.75 6.03 2.39
CA GLY A 61 -3.43 7.29 2.69
C GLY A 61 -2.78 8.53 2.07
N ILE A 62 -1.56 8.43 1.56
CA ILE A 62 -0.86 9.57 0.93
C ILE A 62 -1.57 9.95 -0.38
N CYS A 63 -1.74 11.25 -0.60
CA CYS A 63 -2.26 11.79 -1.86
C CYS A 63 -1.30 11.45 -3.01
N VAL A 64 -1.84 10.91 -4.10
CA VAL A 64 -1.04 10.57 -5.27
C VAL A 64 -0.65 11.83 -6.04
N THR A 65 0.60 11.87 -6.47
CA THR A 65 1.08 12.89 -7.38
C THR A 65 0.85 12.53 -8.85
N GLU A 66 0.86 13.52 -9.75
CA GLU A 66 0.64 13.31 -11.18
C GLU A 66 1.73 12.43 -11.78
N GLY A 67 2.99 12.62 -11.35
CA GLY A 67 4.11 11.78 -11.77
C GLY A 67 3.95 10.33 -11.31
N GLU A 68 3.50 10.10 -10.07
CA GLU A 68 3.24 8.75 -9.57
C GLU A 68 2.11 8.04 -10.33
N VAL A 69 1.08 8.78 -10.76
CA VAL A 69 0.02 8.20 -11.59
C VAL A 69 0.53 7.87 -12.98
N GLU A 70 1.33 8.77 -13.58
CA GLU A 70 1.93 8.50 -14.90
C GLU A 70 2.83 7.26 -14.87
N GLU A 71 3.67 7.13 -13.83
CA GLU A 71 4.50 5.96 -13.60
C GLU A 71 3.67 4.69 -13.38
N TRP A 72 2.65 4.75 -12.54
CA TRP A 72 1.72 3.64 -12.33
C TRP A 72 1.03 3.20 -13.63
N MET A 73 0.57 4.15 -14.45
CA MET A 73 -0.04 3.85 -15.74
C MET A 73 0.95 3.19 -16.71
N ALA A 74 2.20 3.68 -16.73
CA ALA A 74 3.25 3.11 -17.57
C ALA A 74 3.59 1.66 -17.13
N ASP A 75 3.65 1.41 -15.83
CA ASP A 75 3.91 0.07 -15.28
C ASP A 75 2.77 -0.91 -15.59
N ARG A 76 1.52 -0.49 -15.42
CA ARG A 76 0.34 -1.28 -15.79
C ARG A 76 0.26 -1.59 -17.28
N ALA A 77 0.61 -0.63 -18.13
CA ALA A 77 0.67 -0.85 -19.57
C ALA A 77 1.72 -1.92 -19.93
N ARG A 78 2.87 -1.96 -19.24
CA ARG A 78 3.91 -2.99 -19.43
C ARG A 78 3.47 -4.37 -18.92
N ALA A 79 2.80 -4.42 -17.77
CA ALA A 79 2.34 -5.64 -17.14
C ALA A 79 1.18 -6.35 -17.90
N ARG A 80 0.64 -5.73 -18.96
CA ARG A 80 -0.62 -6.12 -19.65
C ARG A 80 -1.84 -6.18 -18.73
N ASP A 81 -1.69 -5.68 -17.50
CA ASP A 81 -2.72 -5.59 -16.49
C ASP A 81 -3.31 -4.19 -16.62
N GLY A 82 -4.19 -4.03 -17.61
CA GLY A 82 -4.68 -2.72 -18.07
C GLY A 82 -5.15 -1.84 -16.90
N PRO A 83 -4.81 -0.54 -16.90
CA PRO A 83 -5.23 0.35 -15.83
C PRO A 83 -6.76 0.39 -15.77
N GLY A 84 -7.34 0.27 -14.58
CA GLY A 84 -8.76 0.24 -14.38
C GLY A 84 -9.44 1.48 -14.97
N SER A 85 -10.61 1.27 -15.58
CA SER A 85 -11.36 2.33 -16.29
C SER A 85 -11.49 3.60 -15.46
N PHE A 86 -11.69 3.48 -14.14
CA PHE A 86 -11.83 4.63 -13.25
C PHE A 86 -10.61 5.57 -13.24
N VAL A 87 -9.39 5.04 -13.07
CA VAL A 87 -8.18 5.87 -13.04
C VAL A 87 -7.93 6.46 -14.42
N VAL A 88 -8.12 5.64 -15.46
CA VAL A 88 -7.96 6.06 -16.85
C VAL A 88 -8.95 7.17 -17.22
N ASP A 89 -10.23 7.05 -16.88
CA ASP A 89 -11.25 8.06 -17.15
C ASP A 89 -10.95 9.33 -16.36
N VAL A 90 -10.67 9.20 -15.06
CA VAL A 90 -10.28 10.34 -14.22
C VAL A 90 -9.10 11.12 -14.81
N PHE A 91 -8.12 10.47 -15.43
CA PHE A 91 -6.96 11.15 -16.01
C PHE A 91 -7.15 11.55 -17.49
N LYS A 92 -7.81 10.74 -18.32
CA LYS A 92 -8.02 11.00 -19.75
C LYS A 92 -9.12 12.01 -20.04
N THR A 93 -10.22 12.03 -19.27
CA THR A 93 -11.29 13.02 -19.49
C THR A 93 -10.89 14.43 -19.00
N ARG A 94 -9.70 14.60 -18.38
CA ARG A 94 -9.22 15.82 -17.70
C ARG A 94 -8.24 16.71 -18.49
N ARG A 95 -8.36 16.79 -19.82
CA ARG A 95 -7.56 17.74 -20.64
C ARG A 95 -7.91 19.24 -20.44
N THR A 96 -8.93 19.58 -19.65
CA THR A 96 -9.32 20.97 -19.33
C THR A 96 -8.76 21.43 -17.97
N GLY A 97 -7.77 22.33 -18.02
CA GLY A 97 -6.82 22.64 -16.93
C GLY A 97 -7.35 23.14 -15.58
N GLU A 98 -8.56 23.71 -15.48
CA GLU A 98 -9.08 24.22 -14.19
C GLU A 98 -9.70 23.12 -13.31
N LYS A 99 -10.25 22.06 -13.90
CA LYS A 99 -10.77 20.90 -13.16
C LYS A 99 -9.64 20.01 -12.60
N ARG A 100 -8.43 20.12 -13.18
CA ARG A 100 -7.19 19.43 -12.77
C ARG A 100 -6.82 19.77 -11.32
N LYS A 101 -6.79 21.05 -10.94
CA LYS A 101 -6.48 21.48 -9.57
C LYS A 101 -7.53 21.00 -8.57
N ARG A 102 -8.82 21.19 -8.84
CA ARG A 102 -9.88 20.87 -7.85
C ARG A 102 -10.01 19.38 -7.54
N ALA A 103 -9.81 18.52 -8.54
CA ALA A 103 -10.03 17.10 -8.36
C ALA A 103 -8.77 16.37 -7.84
N TYR A 104 -7.60 17.00 -8.00
CA TYR A 104 -6.37 16.64 -7.30
C TYR A 104 -6.35 17.18 -5.86
N GLN A 105 -6.89 18.39 -5.66
CA GLN A 105 -7.14 18.98 -4.33
C GLN A 105 -8.22 18.23 -3.53
N ARG A 106 -9.02 17.35 -4.17
CA ARG A 106 -10.06 16.54 -3.51
C ARG A 106 -9.59 15.17 -3.00
N GLY A 107 -8.28 14.90 -2.98
CA GLY A 107 -7.75 13.77 -2.19
C GLY A 107 -7.86 12.41 -2.89
N MET A 108 -7.31 12.30 -4.11
CA MET A 108 -7.05 10.97 -4.66
C MET A 108 -5.84 10.39 -3.94
N THR A 109 -6.08 9.41 -3.08
CA THR A 109 -5.03 8.73 -2.32
C THR A 109 -4.48 7.54 -3.09
N ARG A 110 -3.30 7.06 -2.70
CA ARG A 110 -2.67 5.87 -3.29
C ARG A 110 -3.58 4.64 -3.23
N LEU A 111 -4.47 4.57 -2.24
CA LEU A 111 -5.55 3.57 -2.17
C LEU A 111 -6.45 3.56 -3.43
N ALA A 112 -6.69 4.71 -4.06
CA ALA A 112 -7.51 4.78 -5.27
C ALA A 112 -6.87 4.05 -6.46
N LEU A 113 -5.54 3.89 -6.47
CA LEU A 113 -4.80 3.12 -7.48
C LEU A 113 -4.97 1.61 -7.31
N LEU A 114 -5.48 1.16 -6.16
CA LEU A 114 -5.81 -0.25 -5.92
C LEU A 114 -7.19 -0.66 -6.47
N GLU A 115 -7.93 0.28 -7.08
CA GLU A 115 -9.19 0.00 -7.81
C GLU A 115 -10.27 -0.68 -6.94
N GLY A 116 -10.32 -0.34 -5.65
CA GLY A 116 -11.29 -0.93 -4.71
C GLY A 116 -10.79 -2.18 -3.98
N ARG A 117 -9.58 -2.67 -4.30
CA ARG A 117 -8.92 -3.73 -3.52
C ARG A 117 -8.41 -3.14 -2.21
N THR A 118 -9.15 -3.39 -1.15
CA THR A 118 -8.93 -2.81 0.19
C THR A 118 -8.46 -3.86 1.20
N LYS A 119 -8.34 -5.12 0.76
CA LYS A 119 -7.91 -6.24 1.58
C LYS A 119 -6.60 -6.77 1.02
N PHE A 120 -5.80 -7.38 1.89
CA PHE A 120 -4.62 -8.15 1.50
C PHE A 120 -4.59 -9.43 2.32
N LEU A 121 -4.05 -10.50 1.75
CA LEU A 121 -4.03 -11.82 2.39
C LEU A 121 -2.91 -11.97 3.42
N GLY A 122 -1.86 -11.16 3.30
CA GLY A 122 -0.70 -11.17 4.18
C GLY A 122 0.55 -10.69 3.44
N LEU A 123 1.69 -10.99 4.03
CA LEU A 123 3.00 -10.82 3.41
C LEU A 123 3.50 -12.17 2.90
N SER A 124 4.07 -12.18 1.70
CA SER A 124 4.80 -13.33 1.14
C SER A 124 6.28 -13.01 0.98
N GLU A 125 7.10 -14.06 0.95
CA GLU A 125 8.54 -13.92 0.71
C GLU A 125 8.83 -13.39 -0.69
N SER A 126 9.80 -12.48 -0.80
CA SER A 126 10.30 -12.00 -2.08
C SER A 126 11.62 -12.66 -2.44
N ALA A 127 11.84 -12.90 -3.72
CA ALA A 127 13.14 -13.33 -4.24
C ALA A 127 14.22 -12.23 -4.16
N MET A 128 13.82 -10.98 -3.83
CA MET A 128 14.71 -9.81 -3.85
C MET A 128 15.55 -9.63 -2.58
N GLY A 129 15.27 -10.39 -1.51
CA GLY A 129 16.00 -10.29 -0.25
C GLY A 129 15.17 -10.77 0.94
N CYS A 130 15.85 -11.12 2.04
CA CYS A 130 15.18 -11.55 3.27
C CYS A 130 14.44 -10.42 3.99
N ASP A 131 14.74 -9.17 3.67
CA ASP A 131 14.11 -7.96 4.18
C ASP A 131 13.05 -7.39 3.22
N VAL A 132 12.75 -8.09 2.13
CA VAL A 132 11.74 -7.68 1.15
C VAL A 132 10.56 -8.66 1.20
N CYS A 133 9.37 -8.14 1.44
CA CYS A 133 8.12 -8.89 1.41
C CYS A 133 7.19 -8.36 0.33
N LEU A 134 6.44 -9.27 -0.29
CA LEU A 134 5.39 -8.94 -1.24
C LEU A 134 4.05 -8.85 -0.50
N VAL A 135 3.24 -7.85 -0.84
CA VAL A 135 1.85 -7.73 -0.42
C VAL A 135 0.93 -7.74 -1.63
N GLU A 136 0.00 -8.69 -1.63
CA GLU A 136 -1.03 -8.83 -2.66
C GLU A 136 -2.37 -8.33 -2.15
N PHE A 137 -2.87 -7.28 -2.82
CA PHE A 137 -4.20 -6.75 -2.57
C PHE A 137 -5.25 -7.50 -3.39
N ILE A 138 -6.37 -7.83 -2.75
CA ILE A 138 -7.53 -8.55 -3.31
C ILE A 138 -8.82 -7.72 -3.24
#